data_AF-A0A9X2YV31-F1
#
_entry.id   AF-A0A9X2YV31-F1
#
_cell.length_a   1.000
_cell.length_b   1.000
_cell.length_c   1.000
_cell.angle_alpha   90.00
_cell.angle_beta   90.00
_cell.angle_gamma   90.00
#
_symmetry.space_group_name_H-M   'P 1'
#
loop_
_entity.id
_entity.type
_entity.pdbx_description
1 polymer ?
#
loop_
_entity_poly.entity_id
_entity_poly.type
_entity_poly.pdbx_seq_one_letter_code
_entity_poly.pdbx_strand_id
1 'polypeptide(L)'
;MLESSDANPGVPTVNASEAITLYLEHYPGRNDAEFLARYGADHTPAAEQLVRELLAEAMTVQPDWTRMSLNDAGDHVQSVMHERHPELSAEALASIGNYYTYLMR
;
A
#
# COMPACT_ATOMS: atom_id res chain seq x y z
N MET A 1 12.09 -13.70 -34.54
CA MET A 1 11.81 -12.43 -35.20
C MET A 1 10.33 -12.17 -35.04
N LEU A 2 10.01 -11.11 -34.29
CA LEU A 2 8.74 -10.36 -34.19
C LEU A 2 7.52 -11.17 -33.68
N GLU A 3 7.18 -11.02 -32.41
CA GLU A 3 6.20 -10.03 -31.88
C GLU A 3 4.83 -10.69 -31.71
N SER A 4 4.42 -10.84 -30.45
CA SER A 4 3.00 -10.84 -30.09
C SER A 4 2.90 -10.00 -28.83
N SER A 5 3.03 -8.70 -29.08
CA SER A 5 2.65 -7.63 -28.17
C SER A 5 1.13 -7.51 -28.18
N ASP A 6 0.61 -7.08 -27.02
CA ASP A 6 -0.68 -6.44 -26.80
C ASP A 6 -1.95 -7.30 -26.83
N ALA A 7 -2.40 -7.69 -25.65
CA ALA A 7 -3.37 -6.90 -24.89
C ALA A 7 -4.03 -7.84 -23.86
N ASN A 8 -3.68 -7.70 -22.57
CA ASN A 8 -4.53 -8.29 -21.53
C ASN A 8 -5.79 -7.41 -21.42
N PRO A 9 -6.97 -7.89 -21.83
CA PRO A 9 -8.14 -7.04 -21.94
C PRO A 9 -8.71 -6.78 -20.54
N GLY A 10 -8.53 -5.55 -20.05
CA GLY A 10 -9.48 -4.94 -19.12
C GLY A 10 -9.57 -5.52 -17.71
N VAL A 11 -8.46 -5.75 -17.01
CA VAL A 11 -8.51 -5.62 -15.55
C VAL A 11 -8.59 -4.11 -15.29
N PRO A 12 -9.68 -3.55 -14.73
CA PRO A 12 -9.61 -2.19 -14.23
C PRO A 12 -8.52 -2.20 -13.17
N THR A 13 -7.39 -1.60 -13.51
CA THR A 13 -6.22 -1.56 -12.64
C THR A 13 -6.63 -0.81 -11.39
N VAL A 14 -6.77 -1.54 -10.29
CA VAL A 14 -7.01 -0.95 -8.97
C VAL A 14 -5.90 0.06 -8.73
N ASN A 15 -6.25 1.30 -8.41
CA ASN A 15 -5.27 2.29 -8.03
C ASN A 15 -4.74 1.95 -6.63
N ALA A 16 -3.48 1.50 -6.57
CA ALA A 16 -2.82 1.09 -5.33
C ALA A 16 -2.78 2.20 -4.28
N SER A 17 -2.48 3.44 -4.70
CA SER A 17 -2.40 4.59 -3.79
C SER A 17 -3.74 4.85 -3.12
N GLU A 18 -4.79 4.90 -3.91
CA GLU A 18 -6.14 5.14 -3.41
C GLU A 18 -6.61 3.99 -2.50
N ALA A 19 -6.29 2.75 -2.87
CA ALA A 19 -6.67 1.58 -2.09
C ALA A 19 -5.99 1.60 -0.72
N ILE A 20 -4.69 1.90 -0.67
CA ILE A 20 -3.94 2.01 0.58
C ILE A 20 -4.52 3.12 1.47
N THR A 21 -4.70 4.33 0.92
CA THR A 21 -5.21 5.47 1.68
C THR A 21 -6.58 5.15 2.27
N LEU A 22 -7.51 4.66 1.45
CA LEU A 22 -8.87 4.33 1.91
C LEU A 22 -8.88 3.16 2.92
N TYR A 23 -8.04 2.15 2.71
CA TYR A 23 -7.96 1.00 3.60
C TYR A 23 -7.42 1.38 4.99
N LEU A 24 -6.49 2.33 5.05
CA LEU A 24 -5.84 2.75 6.28
C LEU A 24 -6.47 3.99 6.95
N GLU A 25 -7.41 4.67 6.29
CA GLU A 25 -7.97 5.95 6.75
C GLU A 25 -8.53 5.91 8.18
N HIS A 26 -9.10 4.79 8.62
CA HIS A 26 -9.59 4.64 10.00
C HIS A 26 -8.85 3.60 10.82
N TYR A 27 -7.71 3.10 10.34
CA TYR A 27 -6.96 2.05 11.03
C TYR A 27 -6.62 2.44 12.48
N PRO A 28 -6.82 1.56 13.49
CA PRO A 28 -7.15 0.12 13.42
C PRO A 28 -8.65 -0.21 13.24
N GLY A 29 -9.51 0.78 12.98
CA GLY A 29 -10.89 0.60 12.55
C GLY A 29 -11.02 -0.01 11.14
N ARG A 30 -12.27 -0.21 10.71
CA ARG A 30 -12.60 -0.87 9.43
C ARG A 30 -13.38 0.05 8.51
N ASN A 31 -13.04 0.00 7.23
CA ASN A 31 -13.66 0.81 6.17
C ASN A 31 -14.36 -0.05 5.11
N ASP A 32 -14.77 -1.27 5.45
CA ASP A 32 -15.28 -2.28 4.51
C ASP A 32 -16.43 -1.73 3.62
N ALA A 33 -17.35 -0.94 4.20
CA ALA A 33 -18.49 -0.40 3.46
C ALA A 33 -18.07 0.67 2.44
N GLU A 34 -17.14 1.54 2.80
CA GLU A 34 -16.61 2.59 1.93
C GLU A 34 -15.72 1.98 0.84
N PHE A 35 -14.91 0.99 1.22
CA PHE A 35 -14.06 0.23 0.31
C PHE A 35 -14.89 -0.53 -0.73
N LEU A 36 -15.96 -1.22 -0.28
CA LEU A 36 -16.92 -1.88 -1.16
C LEU A 36 -17.66 -0.89 -2.06
N ALA A 37 -18.08 0.26 -1.52
CA ALA A 37 -18.73 1.31 -2.32
C ALA A 37 -17.79 1.89 -3.39
N ARG A 38 -16.48 1.98 -3.09
CA ARG A 38 -15.49 2.55 -3.99
C ARG A 38 -15.07 1.62 -5.13
N TYR A 39 -14.87 0.33 -4.83
CA TYR A 39 -14.36 -0.65 -5.79
C TYR A 39 -15.45 -1.55 -6.37
N GLY A 40 -16.62 -1.63 -5.74
CA GLY A 40 -17.65 -2.60 -6.08
C GLY A 40 -17.27 -4.02 -5.68
N ALA A 41 -18.26 -4.92 -5.65
CA ALA A 41 -18.07 -6.30 -5.20
C ALA A 41 -17.05 -7.08 -6.04
N ASP A 42 -16.95 -6.77 -7.34
CA ASP A 42 -16.09 -7.50 -8.27
C ASP A 42 -14.60 -7.17 -8.11
N HIS A 43 -14.26 -5.94 -7.71
CA HIS A 43 -12.87 -5.49 -7.58
C HIS A 43 -12.38 -5.37 -6.14
N THR A 44 -13.28 -5.35 -5.16
CA THR A 44 -12.91 -5.31 -3.73
C THR A 44 -11.91 -6.40 -3.34
N PRO A 45 -12.09 -7.69 -3.71
CA PRO A 45 -11.13 -8.73 -3.33
C PRO A 45 -9.72 -8.48 -3.88
N ALA A 46 -9.62 -8.03 -5.14
CA ALA A 46 -8.35 -7.72 -5.77
C ALA A 46 -7.68 -6.49 -5.14
N ALA A 47 -8.46 -5.45 -4.83
CA ALA A 47 -7.95 -4.24 -4.19
C ALA A 47 -7.45 -4.50 -2.77
N GLU A 48 -8.19 -5.27 -1.98
CA GLU A 48 -7.73 -5.64 -0.64
C GLU A 48 -6.49 -6.54 -0.67
N GLN A 49 -6.41 -7.47 -1.63
CA GLN A 49 -5.23 -8.32 -1.79
C GLN A 49 -4.00 -7.48 -2.11
N LEU A 50 -4.12 -6.53 -3.04
CA LEU A 50 -3.04 -5.60 -3.39
C LEU A 50 -2.57 -4.79 -2.17
N VAL A 51 -3.50 -4.23 -1.39
CA VAL A 51 -3.14 -3.50 -0.16
C VAL A 51 -2.40 -4.42 0.81
N ARG A 52 -2.91 -5.63 1.05
CA ARG A 52 -2.27 -6.59 1.96
C ARG A 52 -0.86 -6.97 1.52
N GLU A 53 -0.61 -7.13 0.23
CA GLU A 53 0.71 -7.41 -0.32
C GLU A 53 1.68 -6.24 -0.06
N LEU A 54 1.25 -5.00 -0.33
CA LEU A 54 2.07 -3.81 -0.10
C LEU A 54 2.37 -3.58 1.40
N LEU A 55 1.39 -3.80 2.28
CA LEU A 55 1.61 -3.70 3.72
C LEU A 55 2.52 -4.82 4.24
N ALA A 56 2.33 -6.05 3.76
CA ALA A 56 3.22 -7.16 4.11
C ALA A 56 4.66 -6.87 3.66
N GLU A 57 4.85 -6.31 2.47
CA GLU A 57 6.15 -5.89 1.98
C GLU A 57 6.77 -4.81 2.86
N ALA A 58 6.01 -3.77 3.23
CA ALA A 58 6.48 -2.72 4.13
C ALA A 58 6.95 -3.29 5.48
N MET A 59 6.28 -4.31 6.00
CA MET A 59 6.68 -5.00 7.23
C MET A 59 7.97 -5.83 7.10
N THR A 60 8.46 -6.09 5.88
CA THR A 60 9.77 -6.73 5.66
C THR A 60 10.95 -5.77 5.75
N VAL A 61 10.70 -4.45 5.73
CA VAL A 61 11.73 -3.43 5.87
C VAL A 61 12.30 -3.50 7.28
N GLN A 62 13.63 -3.50 7.38
CA GLN A 62 14.37 -3.61 8.65
C GLN A 62 15.09 -2.29 8.95
N PRO A 63 14.50 -1.40 9.76
CA PRO A 63 15.17 -0.22 10.28
C PRO A 63 16.39 -0.61 11.14
N ASP A 64 17.45 0.20 11.07
CA ASP A 64 18.58 0.09 11.99
C ASP A 64 18.19 0.70 13.34
N TRP A 65 17.59 -0.11 14.22
CA TRP A 65 17.15 0.33 15.55
C TRP A 65 18.27 0.79 16.47
N THR A 66 19.54 0.55 16.13
CA THR A 66 20.67 1.09 16.90
C THR A 66 20.90 2.58 16.60
N ARG A 67 20.30 3.10 15.52
CA ARG A 67 20.50 4.46 15.01
C ARG A 67 19.20 5.22 14.69
N MET A 68 18.10 4.51 14.47
CA MET A 68 16.82 5.08 14.06
C MET A 68 15.85 5.12 15.24
N SER A 69 15.18 6.27 15.43
CA SER A 69 13.98 6.35 16.25
C SER A 69 12.79 5.71 15.54
N LEU A 70 11.65 5.55 16.24
CA LEU A 70 10.41 5.07 15.64
C LEU A 70 9.94 5.97 14.48
N ASN A 71 10.13 7.29 14.60
CA ASN A 71 9.79 8.22 13.51
C ASN A 71 10.73 8.03 12.32
N ASP A 72 12.04 7.91 12.57
CA ASP A 72 13.02 7.66 11.50
C ASP A 72 12.74 6.33 10.78
N ALA A 73 12.28 5.31 11.52
CA ALA A 73 11.86 4.05 10.94
C ALA A 73 10.64 4.21 10.01
N GLY A 74 9.63 5.00 10.41
CA GLY A 74 8.48 5.32 9.57
C GLY A 74 8.87 6.03 8.28
N ASP A 75 9.77 7.01 8.35
CA ASP A 75 10.29 7.74 7.19
C ASP A 75 11.16 6.83 6.30
N HIS A 76 11.95 5.94 6.90
CA HIS A 76 12.75 4.96 6.17
C HIS A 76 11.87 3.98 5.39
N VAL A 77 10.81 3.46 5.99
CA VAL A 77 9.83 2.60 5.32
C VAL A 77 9.18 3.32 4.15
N GLN A 78 8.77 4.58 4.32
CA GLN A 78 8.22 5.40 3.23
C GLN A 78 9.20 5.52 2.05
N SER A 79 10.47 5.82 2.32
CA SER A 79 11.50 5.94 1.28
C SER A 79 11.68 4.62 0.51
N VAL A 80 11.81 3.50 1.24
CA VAL A 80 12.00 2.18 0.61
C VAL A 80 10.77 1.80 -0.22
N MET A 81 9.56 2.04 0.27
CA MET A 81 8.35 1.74 -0.48
C MET A 81 8.20 2.65 -1.71
N HIS A 82 8.63 3.92 -1.65
CA HIS A 82 8.64 4.80 -2.81
C HIS A 82 9.65 4.36 -3.87
N GLU A 83 10.83 3.90 -3.47
CA GLU A 83 11.85 3.38 -4.39
C GLU A 83 11.36 2.14 -5.14
N ARG A 84 10.59 1.28 -4.46
CA ARG A 84 10.06 0.03 -5.04
C ARG A 84 8.77 0.22 -5.82
N HIS A 85 7.92 1.16 -5.39
CA HIS A 85 6.62 1.48 -5.97
C HIS A 85 6.52 2.98 -6.24
N PRO A 86 7.25 3.50 -7.26
CA PRO A 86 7.30 4.94 -7.57
C PRO A 86 5.95 5.52 -8.00
N GLU A 87 4.98 4.68 -8.35
CA GLU A 87 3.60 5.04 -8.65
C GLU A 87 2.75 5.36 -7.40
N LEU A 88 3.22 5.02 -6.19
CA LEU A 88 2.52 5.34 -4.96
C LEU A 88 2.56 6.85 -4.69
N SER A 89 1.40 7.39 -4.33
CA SER A 89 1.28 8.79 -3.93
C SER A 89 1.97 9.02 -2.59
N ALA A 90 2.39 10.26 -2.34
CA ALA A 90 2.97 10.67 -1.07
C ALA A 90 2.03 10.36 0.13
N GLU A 91 0.72 10.49 -0.07
CA GLU A 91 -0.29 10.19 0.96
C GLU A 91 -0.38 8.69 1.28
N ALA A 92 -0.34 7.84 0.26
CA ALA A 92 -0.34 6.39 0.44
C ALA A 92 0.94 5.94 1.18
N LEU A 93 2.09 6.49 0.79
CA LEU A 93 3.36 6.24 1.47
C LEU A 93 3.31 6.66 2.94
N ALA A 94 2.83 7.88 3.23
CA ALA A 94 2.66 8.36 4.60
C ALA A 94 1.75 7.44 5.42
N SER A 95 0.65 6.95 4.84
CA SER A 95 -0.24 5.98 5.47
C SER A 95 0.48 4.66 5.80
N ILE A 96 1.34 4.15 4.90
CA ILE A 96 2.16 2.95 5.15
C ILE A 96 3.15 3.18 6.31
N GLY A 97 3.84 4.32 6.34
CA GLY A 97 4.75 4.67 7.44
C GLY A 97 4.04 4.76 8.79
N ASN A 98 2.86 5.38 8.82
CA ASN A 98 2.02 5.45 10.02
C ASN A 98 1.53 4.07 10.48
N TYR A 99 1.11 3.22 9.55
CA TYR A 99 0.73 1.84 9.83
C TYR A 99 1.88 1.04 10.45
N TYR A 100 3.08 1.12 9.86
CA TYR A 100 4.27 0.44 10.36
C TYR A 100 4.60 0.87 11.79
N THR A 101 4.67 2.17 12.04
CA THR A 101 5.03 2.71 13.36
C THR A 101 3.97 2.43 14.43
N TYR A 102 2.68 2.39 14.05
CA TYR A 102 1.61 1.98 14.95
C TYR A 102 1.79 0.52 15.42
N LEU A 103 2.13 -0.40 14.51
CA LEU A 103 2.30 -1.82 14.85
C LEU A 103 3.55 -2.11 15.70
N MET A 104 4.56 -1.24 15.62
CA MET A 104 5.83 -1.39 16.34
C MET A 104 5.84 -0.70 17.72
N ARG A 105 4.73 -0.03 18.09
CA ARG A 105 4.57 0.69 19.36
C ARG A 105 4.07 -0.21 20.48
#